data_AF-A0A920NE78-F1
#
_entry.id   AF-A0A920NE78-F1
#
_cell.length_a   1.000
_cell.length_b   1.000
_cell.length_c   1.000
_cell.angle_alpha   90.00
_cell.angle_beta   90.00
_cell.angle_gamma   90.00
#
_symmetry.space_group_name_H-M   'P 1'
#
loop_
_entity.id
_entity.type
_entity.pdbx_description
1 polymer ?
#
loop_
_entity_poly.entity_id
_entity_poly.type
_entity_poly.pdbx_seq_one_letter_code
_entity_poly.pdbx_strand_id
1 'polypeptide(L)'
;MKIHEDEIESSLFENIENLKPVIQPGASDSSALDNVFELLNISGQPAPLAKLMLIPDAWSKKSKILSRDHQRLFNFLNSTMEPWDGPAAIAATDNEWVIVANDRNGLRPLRYTVTKDNLLFAGSETGMIKLDEKKIISKGRLGPGEIIGIRINKGKVFNNSEIKNYLAKEYKHFNNQIIDLDKKITINKEKFIFTGSALRKRQHAFG
;
A
#
# COMPACT_ATOMS: atom_id res chain seq x y z
N MET A 1 -1.14 13.80 5.18
CA MET A 1 0.22 14.41 5.07
C MET A 1 0.48 15.61 5.96
N LYS A 2 -0.25 16.74 5.91
CA LYS A 2 0.07 17.90 6.77
C LYS A 2 0.31 17.56 8.25
N ILE A 3 -0.56 16.73 8.84
CA ILE A 3 -0.40 16.27 10.23
C ILE A 3 0.72 15.23 10.37
N HIS A 4 0.87 14.32 9.40
CA HIS A 4 1.98 13.37 9.40
C HIS A 4 3.33 14.10 9.40
N GLU A 5 3.47 15.15 8.57
CA GLU A 5 4.67 15.99 8.45
C GLU A 5 5.10 16.62 9.79
N ASP A 6 4.15 17.02 10.64
CA ASP A 6 4.46 17.64 11.93
C ASP A 6 5.22 16.70 12.87
N GLU A 7 4.94 15.40 12.82
CA GLU A 7 5.53 14.37 13.69
C GLU A 7 6.62 13.52 13.02
N ILE A 8 7.04 13.84 11.78
CA ILE A 8 8.10 13.07 11.12
C ILE A 8 9.44 13.36 11.78
N GLU A 9 10.10 12.29 12.23
CA GLU A 9 11.45 12.30 12.74
C GLU A 9 12.20 11.07 12.20
N SER A 10 13.48 11.25 11.85
CA SER A 10 14.36 10.13 11.51
C SER A 10 15.81 10.52 11.74
N SER A 11 16.57 9.61 12.35
CA SER A 11 18.01 9.77 12.58
C SER A 11 18.85 9.74 11.30
N LEU A 12 18.23 9.42 10.15
CA LEU A 12 18.89 9.43 8.85
C LEU A 12 19.02 10.84 8.25
N PHE A 13 18.30 11.83 8.79
CA PHE A 13 18.36 13.22 8.33
C PHE A 13 18.97 14.12 9.40
N GLU A 14 19.91 14.96 9.01
CA GLU A 14 20.48 15.97 9.93
C GLU A 14 19.44 17.01 10.34
N ASN A 15 18.56 17.40 9.41
CA ASN A 15 17.46 18.31 9.68
C ASN A 15 16.23 17.98 8.82
N ILE A 16 15.22 17.36 9.43
CA ILE A 16 13.97 16.98 8.76
C ILE A 16 13.15 18.18 8.28
N GLU A 17 13.32 19.36 8.91
CA GLU A 17 12.59 20.58 8.53
C GLU A 17 12.92 21.03 7.10
N ASN A 18 14.10 20.66 6.58
CA ASN A 18 14.49 20.95 5.20
C ASN A 18 13.66 20.17 4.16
N LEU A 19 13.01 19.08 4.56
CA LEU A 19 12.15 18.27 3.69
C LEU A 19 10.69 18.77 3.70
N LYS A 20 10.36 19.74 4.58
CA LYS A 20 9.00 20.26 4.71
C LYS A 20 8.81 21.52 3.86
N PRO A 21 7.65 21.69 3.19
CA PRO A 21 6.57 20.71 3.08
C PRO A 21 6.95 19.56 2.13
N VAL A 22 6.58 18.32 2.48
CA VAL A 22 6.88 17.15 1.64
C VAL A 22 6.12 17.24 0.33
N ILE A 23 4.86 17.67 0.38
CA ILE A 23 4.04 17.93 -0.81
C ILE A 23 4.03 19.42 -1.12
N GLN A 24 4.58 19.78 -2.27
CA GLN A 24 4.66 21.17 -2.70
C GLN A 24 3.31 21.71 -3.20
N PRO A 25 3.00 23.01 -2.96
CA PRO A 25 1.81 23.63 -3.52
C PRO A 25 1.76 23.51 -5.04
N GLY A 26 0.62 23.07 -5.58
CA GLY A 26 0.42 22.90 -7.02
C GLY A 26 1.00 21.62 -7.62
N ALA A 27 1.54 20.71 -6.81
CA ALA A 27 1.95 19.39 -7.26
C ALA A 27 0.76 18.59 -7.83
N SER A 28 1.01 17.80 -8.88
CA SER A 28 0.04 16.80 -9.36
C SER A 28 -0.14 15.69 -8.32
N ASP A 29 -1.21 14.91 -8.45
CA ASP A 29 -1.44 13.72 -7.63
C ASP A 29 -0.26 12.74 -7.68
N SER A 30 0.30 12.52 -8.87
CA SER A 30 1.43 11.63 -9.12
C SER A 30 2.72 12.18 -8.52
N SER A 31 2.95 13.49 -8.59
CA SER A 31 4.09 14.14 -7.95
C SER A 31 3.97 14.11 -6.43
N ALA A 32 2.77 14.31 -5.88
CA ALA A 32 2.54 14.20 -4.45
C ALA A 32 2.80 12.77 -3.95
N LEU A 33 2.37 11.75 -4.72
CA LEU A 33 2.67 10.35 -4.43
C LEU A 33 4.18 10.08 -4.49
N ASP A 34 4.86 10.57 -5.52
CA ASP A 34 6.31 10.40 -5.71
C ASP A 34 7.11 10.99 -4.55
N ASN A 35 6.79 12.21 -4.11
CA ASN A 35 7.47 12.87 -2.98
C ASN A 35 7.36 12.04 -1.69
N VAL A 36 6.18 11.50 -1.38
CA VAL A 36 5.98 10.69 -0.18
C VAL A 36 6.63 9.31 -0.34
N PHE A 37 6.58 8.73 -1.53
CA PHE A 37 7.23 7.46 -1.85
C PHE A 37 8.76 7.59 -1.71
N GLU A 38 9.33 8.67 -2.23
CA GLU A 38 10.74 9.01 -2.08
C GLU A 38 11.10 9.16 -0.61
N LEU A 39 10.35 9.98 0.15
CA LEU A 39 10.57 10.17 1.59
C LEU A 39 10.64 8.84 2.36
N LEU A 40 9.71 7.92 2.09
CA LEU A 40 9.72 6.59 2.69
C LEU A 40 10.99 5.81 2.31
N ASN A 41 11.39 5.84 1.03
CA ASN A 41 12.60 5.15 0.57
C ASN A 41 13.88 5.70 1.19
N ILE A 42 14.07 7.02 1.19
CA ILE A 42 15.24 7.66 1.79
C ILE A 42 15.26 7.49 3.32
N SER A 43 14.10 7.26 3.95
CA SER A 43 14.00 6.91 5.37
C SER A 43 14.29 5.43 5.67
N GLY A 44 14.68 4.63 4.67
CA GLY A 44 15.10 3.23 4.82
C GLY A 44 14.01 2.20 4.56
N GLN A 45 12.83 2.59 4.09
CA GLN A 45 11.77 1.66 3.73
C GLN A 45 11.95 1.20 2.27
N PRO A 46 12.01 -0.10 1.95
CA PRO A 46 12.21 -0.54 0.58
C PRO A 46 10.98 -0.22 -0.29
N ALA A 47 11.16 0.01 -1.59
CA ALA A 47 10.10 0.37 -2.54
C ALA A 47 8.88 -0.57 -2.51
N PRO A 48 9.03 -1.91 -2.40
CA PRO A 48 7.90 -2.78 -2.14
C PRO A 48 7.09 -2.40 -0.91
N LEU A 49 7.74 -2.05 0.20
CA LEU A 49 7.05 -1.67 1.43
C LEU A 49 6.38 -0.30 1.29
N ALA A 50 7.05 0.69 0.70
CA ALA A 50 6.44 1.99 0.40
C ALA A 50 5.17 1.83 -0.45
N LYS A 51 5.20 0.97 -1.47
CA LYS A 51 4.00 0.57 -2.23
C LYS A 51 2.92 0.00 -1.33
N LEU A 52 3.25 -0.92 -0.43
CA LEU A 52 2.25 -1.56 0.44
C LEU A 52 1.68 -0.60 1.48
N MET A 53 2.44 0.42 1.91
CA MET A 53 1.98 1.46 2.83
C MET A 53 1.03 2.44 2.13
N LEU A 54 1.44 2.97 0.98
CA LEU A 54 0.68 4.01 0.26
C LEU A 54 -0.45 3.41 -0.58
N ILE A 55 -0.24 2.27 -1.23
CA ILE A 55 -1.18 1.60 -2.13
C ILE A 55 -1.40 0.14 -1.69
N PRO A 56 -2.04 -0.08 -0.53
CA PRO A 56 -2.25 -1.41 0.04
C PRO A 56 -3.24 -2.25 -0.76
N ASP A 57 -3.12 -3.56 -0.62
CA ASP A 57 -4.10 -4.51 -1.16
C ASP A 57 -5.50 -4.35 -0.56
N ALA A 58 -6.52 -4.72 -1.34
CA ALA A 58 -7.86 -4.96 -0.80
C ALA A 58 -7.89 -6.31 -0.03
N TRP A 59 -7.50 -6.28 1.25
CA TRP A 59 -7.29 -7.49 2.06
C TRP A 59 -8.44 -7.81 3.05
N SER A 60 -9.23 -6.83 3.49
CA SER A 60 -10.23 -7.01 4.57
C SER A 60 -11.28 -8.09 4.26
N LYS A 61 -11.86 -8.06 3.05
CA LYS A 61 -12.80 -9.09 2.55
C LYS A 61 -12.11 -10.42 2.19
N LYS A 62 -10.78 -10.42 2.05
CA LYS A 62 -9.94 -11.59 1.74
C LYS A 62 -9.26 -12.18 2.99
N SER A 63 -9.55 -11.67 4.18
CA SER A 63 -8.93 -12.11 5.44
C SER A 63 -9.00 -13.62 5.67
N LYS A 64 -10.06 -14.30 5.20
CA LYS A 64 -10.20 -15.76 5.32
C LYS A 64 -9.23 -16.58 4.45
N ILE A 65 -8.72 -16.00 3.36
CA ILE A 65 -7.81 -16.67 2.41
C ILE A 65 -6.37 -16.16 2.52
N LEU A 66 -6.16 -15.03 3.21
CA LEU A 66 -4.86 -14.42 3.39
C LEU A 66 -4.09 -15.09 4.54
N SER A 67 -2.78 -15.27 4.39
CA SER A 67 -1.95 -15.79 5.49
C SER A 67 -2.01 -14.86 6.71
N ARG A 68 -1.87 -15.42 7.92
CA ARG A 68 -1.87 -14.64 9.16
C ARG A 68 -0.74 -13.61 9.19
N ASP A 69 0.41 -13.93 8.59
CA ASP A 69 1.54 -13.02 8.50
C ASP A 69 1.23 -11.82 7.58
N HIS A 70 0.54 -12.04 6.46
CA HIS A 70 0.09 -10.93 5.60
C HIS A 70 -0.97 -10.08 6.28
N GLN A 71 -1.92 -10.68 7.00
CA GLN A 71 -2.92 -9.92 7.77
C GLN A 71 -2.24 -9.02 8.80
N ARG A 72 -1.22 -9.55 9.49
CA ARG A 72 -0.41 -8.81 10.46
C ARG A 72 0.34 -7.64 9.84
N LEU A 73 0.96 -7.87 8.69
CA LEU A 73 1.59 -6.82 7.88
C LEU A 73 0.58 -5.72 7.54
N PHE A 74 -0.54 -6.07 6.91
CA PHE A 74 -1.53 -5.08 6.48
C PHE A 74 -2.20 -4.35 7.65
N ASN A 75 -2.48 -5.02 8.77
CA ASN A 75 -2.99 -4.35 9.97
C ASN A 75 -2.05 -3.24 10.43
N PHE A 76 -0.75 -3.52 10.47
CA PHE A 76 0.24 -2.53 10.88
C PHE A 76 0.31 -1.37 9.88
N LEU A 77 0.48 -1.65 8.58
CA LEU A 77 0.64 -0.59 7.58
C LEU A 77 -0.59 0.32 7.50
N ASN A 78 -1.81 -0.25 7.58
CA ASN A 78 -3.04 0.56 7.58
C ASN A 78 -3.27 1.34 8.88
N SER A 79 -2.58 0.98 9.97
CA SER A 79 -2.60 1.77 11.20
C SER A 79 -1.62 2.95 11.18
N THR A 80 -0.61 2.89 10.29
CA THR A 80 0.44 3.92 10.18
C THR A 80 0.15 4.96 9.10
N MET A 81 -0.42 4.55 7.96
CA MET A 81 -0.60 5.44 6.80
C MET A 81 -1.96 5.18 6.15
N GLU A 82 -2.70 6.25 5.87
CA GLU A 82 -3.93 6.15 5.09
C GLU A 82 -3.65 5.76 3.62
N PRO A 83 -4.47 4.89 3.01
CA PRO A 83 -4.31 4.52 1.61
C PRO A 83 -4.49 5.71 0.65
N TRP A 84 -3.60 5.81 -0.32
CA TRP A 84 -3.69 6.71 -1.46
C TRP A 84 -4.43 5.98 -2.59
N ASP A 85 -5.76 6.01 -2.51
CA ASP A 85 -6.64 5.26 -3.40
C ASP A 85 -6.90 5.99 -4.73
N GLY A 86 -7.16 5.23 -5.78
CA GLY A 86 -7.39 5.73 -7.14
C GLY A 86 -6.87 4.77 -8.22
N PRO A 87 -7.30 4.91 -9.48
CA PRO A 87 -6.81 4.07 -10.57
C PRO A 87 -5.32 4.28 -10.84
N ALA A 88 -4.48 3.32 -10.44
CA ALA A 88 -3.03 3.46 -10.53
C ALA A 88 -2.33 2.17 -10.99
N ALA A 89 -1.50 2.29 -12.02
CA ALA A 89 -0.45 1.32 -12.33
C ALA A 89 0.87 2.06 -12.22
N ILE A 90 1.72 1.64 -11.29
CA ILE A 90 2.97 2.33 -10.97
C ILE A 90 4.18 1.50 -11.38
N ALA A 91 5.25 2.20 -11.74
CA ALA A 91 6.61 1.67 -11.83
C ALA A 91 7.47 2.51 -10.89
N ALA A 92 8.22 1.88 -10.00
CA ALA A 92 8.99 2.58 -8.97
C ALA A 92 10.31 1.85 -8.66
N THR A 93 11.26 2.59 -8.11
CA THR A 93 12.55 2.04 -7.67
C THR A 93 13.11 2.84 -6.49
N ASP A 94 13.87 2.14 -5.63
CA ASP A 94 14.65 2.70 -4.52
C ASP A 94 16.16 2.43 -4.70
N ASN A 95 16.61 2.14 -5.93
CA ASN A 95 17.96 1.66 -6.29
C ASN A 95 18.35 0.26 -5.78
N GLU A 96 17.55 -0.41 -4.95
CA GLU A 96 17.73 -1.82 -4.59
C GLU A 96 16.70 -2.73 -5.27
N TRP A 97 15.48 -2.23 -5.39
CA TRP A 97 14.33 -2.84 -6.00
C TRP A 97 13.87 -2.03 -7.20
N VAL A 98 13.45 -2.73 -8.25
CA VAL A 98 12.63 -2.17 -9.33
C VAL A 98 11.30 -2.91 -9.28
N ILE A 99 10.20 -2.17 -9.13
CA ILE A 99 8.87 -2.74 -8.97
C ILE A 99 7.91 -2.18 -9.99
N VAL A 100 6.92 -2.99 -10.36
CA VAL A 100 5.67 -2.51 -10.93
C VAL A 100 4.51 -3.06 -10.10
N ALA A 101 3.47 -2.24 -9.92
CA ALA A 101 2.35 -2.58 -9.06
C ALA A 101 1.05 -1.97 -9.54
N ASN A 102 -0.06 -2.59 -9.15
CA ASN A 102 -1.40 -2.11 -9.44
C ASN A 102 -2.12 -1.64 -8.16
N ASP A 103 -3.08 -0.73 -8.33
CA ASP A 103 -3.95 -0.27 -7.26
C ASP A 103 -4.81 -1.42 -6.70
N ARG A 104 -5.39 -1.19 -5.53
CA ARG A 104 -6.13 -2.21 -4.78
C ARG A 104 -7.30 -2.86 -5.53
N ASN A 105 -7.83 -2.18 -6.54
CA ASN A 105 -8.95 -2.61 -7.37
C ASN A 105 -8.49 -3.04 -8.78
N GLY A 106 -7.23 -2.77 -9.15
CA GLY A 106 -6.64 -3.16 -10.42
C GLY A 106 -7.27 -2.45 -11.60
N LEU A 107 -7.51 -1.14 -11.47
CA LEU A 107 -8.31 -0.34 -12.39
C LEU A 107 -7.53 0.06 -13.65
N ARG A 108 -6.20 -0.06 -13.62
CA ARG A 108 -5.34 0.18 -14.79
C ARG A 108 -4.76 -1.14 -15.31
N PRO A 109 -4.64 -1.30 -16.64
CA PRO A 109 -4.00 -2.48 -17.21
C PRO A 109 -2.50 -2.44 -16.93
N LEU A 110 -1.95 -3.57 -16.51
CA LEU A 110 -0.51 -3.76 -16.35
C LEU A 110 -0.15 -5.20 -16.71
N ARG A 111 0.59 -5.36 -17.81
CA ARG A 111 1.06 -6.63 -18.35
C ARG A 111 2.55 -6.76 -18.14
N TYR A 112 3.02 -7.99 -18.01
CA TYR A 112 4.46 -8.25 -17.92
C TYR A 112 4.88 -9.48 -18.71
N THR A 113 6.14 -9.51 -19.11
CA THR A 113 6.82 -10.64 -19.76
C THR A 113 8.16 -10.87 -19.09
N VAL A 114 8.46 -12.11 -18.72
CA VAL A 114 9.77 -12.52 -18.19
C VAL A 114 10.46 -13.41 -19.21
N THR A 115 11.74 -13.16 -19.45
CA THR A 115 12.55 -13.87 -20.45
C THR A 115 13.70 -14.66 -19.81
N LYS A 116 14.30 -15.58 -20.60
CA LYS A 116 15.39 -16.48 -20.19
C LYS A 116 16.70 -15.79 -19.84
N ASP A 117 16.88 -14.56 -20.31
CA ASP A 117 17.99 -13.65 -19.98
C ASP A 117 17.70 -12.80 -18.73
N ASN A 118 16.75 -13.21 -17.89
CA ASN A 118 16.38 -12.56 -16.62
C ASN A 118 15.90 -11.11 -16.77
N LEU A 119 15.30 -10.76 -17.90
CA LEU A 119 14.66 -9.47 -18.09
C LEU A 119 13.18 -9.53 -17.70
N LEU A 120 12.72 -8.48 -17.01
CA LEU A 120 11.31 -8.23 -16.73
C LEU A 120 10.87 -7.03 -17.56
N PHE A 121 9.97 -7.27 -18.51
CA PHE A 121 9.30 -6.23 -19.26
C PHE A 121 7.92 -6.02 -18.65
N ALA A 122 7.54 -4.77 -18.40
CA ALA A 122 6.22 -4.42 -17.90
C ALA A 122 5.70 -3.16 -18.57
N GLY A 123 4.39 -3.10 -18.81
CA GLY A 123 3.76 -1.99 -19.48
C GLY A 123 2.24 -2.05 -19.43
N SER A 124 1.58 -0.98 -19.86
CA SER A 124 0.12 -0.91 -19.92
C SER A 124 -0.48 -1.93 -20.90
N GLU A 125 0.29 -2.30 -21.92
CA GLU A 125 -0.15 -3.17 -23.01
C GLU A 125 0.89 -4.28 -23.28
N THR A 126 0.45 -5.33 -23.96
CA THR A 126 1.35 -6.36 -24.50
C THR A 126 1.72 -6.02 -25.93
N GLY A 127 2.96 -6.34 -26.35
CA GLY A 127 3.41 -6.05 -27.71
C GLY A 127 3.97 -4.63 -27.92
N MET A 128 4.16 -3.85 -26.85
CA MET A 128 4.84 -2.55 -26.90
C MET A 128 6.27 -2.65 -27.45
N ILE A 129 6.90 -3.82 -27.31
CA ILE A 129 8.23 -4.13 -27.83
C ILE A 129 8.22 -5.51 -28.49
N LYS A 130 9.05 -5.68 -29.51
CA LYS A 130 9.23 -6.97 -30.18
C LYS A 130 10.16 -7.85 -29.35
N LEU A 131 9.64 -9.00 -28.89
CA LEU A 131 10.39 -9.99 -28.13
C LEU A 131 10.51 -11.30 -28.93
N ASP A 132 11.63 -11.99 -28.78
CA ASP A 132 11.78 -13.35 -29.32
C ASP A 132 10.97 -14.33 -28.45
N GLU A 133 9.89 -14.88 -29.02
CA GLU A 133 9.00 -15.83 -28.34
C GLU A 133 9.76 -17.05 -27.78
N LYS A 134 10.89 -17.45 -28.38
CA LYS A 134 11.71 -18.57 -27.88
C LYS A 134 12.41 -18.26 -26.57
N LYS A 135 12.60 -16.98 -26.26
CA LYS A 135 13.22 -16.49 -25.02
C LYS A 135 12.21 -16.26 -23.90
N ILE A 136 10.90 -16.29 -24.17
CA ILE A 136 9.88 -15.97 -23.18
C ILE A 136 9.70 -17.16 -22.22
N ILE A 137 9.81 -16.89 -20.91
CA ILE A 137 9.50 -17.86 -19.85
C ILE A 137 8.03 -17.74 -19.48
N SER A 138 7.55 -16.51 -19.27
CA SER A 138 6.17 -16.28 -18.86
C SER A 138 5.65 -14.93 -19.35
N LYS A 139 4.35 -14.89 -19.61
CA LYS A 139 3.56 -13.68 -19.85
C LYS A 139 2.46 -13.63 -18.79
N GLY A 140 2.26 -12.46 -18.19
CA GLY A 140 1.28 -12.30 -17.13
C GLY A 140 0.67 -10.91 -17.09
N ARG A 141 -0.15 -10.69 -16.06
CA ARG A 141 -0.76 -9.41 -15.75
C ARG A 141 -0.78 -9.23 -14.24
N LEU A 142 -0.75 -7.99 -13.77
CA LEU A 142 -1.02 -7.69 -12.37
C LEU A 142 -2.51 -7.46 -12.15
N GLY A 143 -3.07 -8.26 -11.24
CA GLY A 143 -4.40 -8.08 -10.69
C GLY A 143 -4.46 -7.02 -9.58
N PRO A 144 -5.63 -6.91 -8.93
CA PRO A 144 -5.87 -5.91 -7.88
C PRO A 144 -4.89 -6.04 -6.70
N GLY A 145 -4.14 -4.97 -6.44
CA GLY A 145 -3.15 -4.85 -5.36
C GLY A 145 -1.84 -5.61 -5.60
N GLU A 146 -1.69 -6.28 -6.75
CA GLU A 146 -0.51 -7.11 -7.00
C GLU A 146 0.74 -6.27 -7.27
N ILE A 147 1.88 -6.87 -6.95
CA ILE A 147 3.22 -6.34 -7.17
C ILE A 147 4.11 -7.42 -7.78
N ILE A 148 4.99 -7.03 -8.69
CA ILE A 148 6.11 -7.84 -9.16
C ILE A 148 7.34 -6.94 -9.20
N GLY A 149 8.52 -7.50 -8.93
CA GLY A 149 9.73 -6.70 -8.94
C GLY A 149 10.99 -7.50 -9.00
N ILE A 150 12.11 -6.81 -9.20
CA ILE A 150 13.45 -7.36 -9.20
C ILE A 150 14.20 -6.73 -8.04
N ARG A 151 14.88 -7.54 -7.24
CA ARG A 151 15.92 -7.05 -6.33
C ARG A 151 17.24 -7.08 -7.07
N ILE A 152 17.80 -5.92 -7.35
CA ILE A 152 18.95 -5.71 -8.25
C ILE A 152 20.13 -6.59 -7.80
N ASN A 153 20.45 -6.59 -6.50
CA ASN A 153 21.55 -7.41 -5.96
C ASN A 153 21.33 -8.93 -6.04
N LYS A 154 20.10 -9.41 -6.20
CA LYS A 154 19.79 -10.84 -6.37
C LYS A 154 19.64 -11.24 -7.83
N GLY A 155 19.48 -10.28 -8.74
CA GLY A 155 19.33 -10.54 -10.17
C GLY A 155 18.16 -11.46 -10.53
N LYS A 156 17.09 -11.47 -9.74
CA LYS A 156 15.93 -12.34 -9.96
C LYS A 156 14.61 -11.60 -9.80
N VAL A 157 13.61 -12.06 -10.54
CA VAL A 157 12.22 -11.60 -10.43
C VAL A 157 11.58 -12.25 -9.20
N PHE A 158 10.89 -11.43 -8.41
CA PHE A 158 10.09 -11.83 -7.27
C PHE A 158 8.62 -11.56 -7.59
N ASN A 159 7.78 -12.57 -7.41
CA ASN A 159 6.35 -12.44 -7.58
C ASN A 159 5.68 -11.83 -6.34
N ASN A 160 4.38 -11.54 -6.49
CA ASN A 160 3.54 -10.94 -5.47
C ASN A 160 3.62 -11.63 -4.09
N SER A 161 3.52 -12.97 -4.08
CA SER A 161 3.55 -13.75 -2.84
C SER A 161 4.94 -13.75 -2.21
N GLU A 162 6.01 -13.85 -3.02
CA GLU A 162 7.39 -13.83 -2.53
C GLU A 162 7.74 -12.50 -1.87
N ILE A 163 7.37 -11.38 -2.50
CA ILE A 163 7.59 -10.03 -1.95
C ILE A 163 6.82 -9.86 -0.63
N LYS A 164 5.53 -10.21 -0.61
CA LYS A 164 4.70 -10.08 0.60
C LYS A 164 5.16 -11.00 1.73
N ASN A 165 5.58 -12.22 1.41
CA ASN A 165 6.17 -13.15 2.39
C ASN A 165 7.50 -12.63 2.95
N TYR A 166 8.32 -11.98 2.12
CA TYR A 166 9.56 -11.36 2.56
C TYR A 166 9.29 -10.24 3.57
N LEU A 167 8.42 -9.28 3.21
CA LEU A 167 8.08 -8.15 4.07
C LEU A 167 7.40 -8.59 5.37
N ALA A 168 6.44 -9.51 5.31
CA ALA A 168 5.66 -9.91 6.47
C ALA A 168 6.47 -10.56 7.61
N LYS A 169 7.72 -10.98 7.37
CA LYS A 169 8.61 -11.51 8.41
C LYS A 169 8.90 -10.49 9.51
N GLU A 170 9.07 -9.22 9.14
CA GLU A 170 9.45 -8.17 10.08
C GLU A 170 8.26 -7.72 10.93
N TYR A 171 7.02 -7.88 10.46
CA TYR A 171 5.83 -7.29 11.08
C TYR A 171 5.08 -8.21 12.07
N LYS A 172 5.63 -9.39 12.36
CA LYS A 172 4.95 -10.39 13.19
C LYS A 172 4.70 -9.92 14.64
N HIS A 173 5.54 -9.03 15.15
CA HIS A 173 5.58 -8.66 16.56
C HIS A 173 4.69 -7.45 16.92
N PHE A 174 4.31 -6.61 15.95
CA PHE A 174 3.55 -5.38 16.23
C PHE A 174 2.07 -5.59 16.56
N ASN A 175 1.46 -6.70 16.14
CA ASN A 175 0.01 -6.87 16.27
C ASN A 175 -0.48 -7.07 17.71
N ASN A 176 0.40 -7.38 18.66
CA ASN A 176 0.02 -7.49 20.08
C ASN A 176 -0.34 -6.13 20.69
N GLN A 177 -0.05 -5.02 20.00
CA GLN A 177 -0.34 -3.66 20.45
C GLN A 177 -1.72 -3.16 20.00
N ILE A 178 -2.40 -3.88 19.10
CA ILE A 178 -3.71 -3.49 18.56
C ILE A 178 -4.81 -4.04 19.47
N ILE A 179 -5.60 -3.13 20.08
CA ILE A 179 -6.73 -3.50 20.92
C ILE A 179 -8.01 -3.48 20.08
N ASP A 180 -8.55 -4.66 19.82
CA ASP A 180 -9.86 -4.83 19.19
C ASP A 180 -10.97 -4.58 20.22
N LEU A 181 -11.57 -3.39 20.17
CA LEU A 181 -12.64 -2.96 21.07
C LEU A 181 -14.00 -3.54 20.70
N ASP A 182 -14.24 -3.98 19.46
CA ASP A 182 -15.54 -4.52 19.03
C ASP A 182 -15.90 -5.79 19.82
N LYS A 183 -14.89 -6.57 20.22
CA LYS A 183 -15.07 -7.73 21.10
C LYS A 183 -15.32 -7.36 22.57
N LYS A 184 -14.87 -6.18 23.00
CA LYS A 184 -14.98 -5.72 24.39
C LYS A 184 -16.25 -4.90 24.62
N ILE A 185 -16.67 -4.12 23.62
CA ILE A 185 -17.81 -3.22 23.65
C ILE A 185 -18.92 -3.87 22.83
N THR A 186 -19.61 -4.82 23.44
CA THR A 186 -20.79 -5.42 22.81
C THR A 186 -22.02 -4.56 23.11
N ILE A 187 -22.60 -3.97 22.07
CA ILE A 187 -23.84 -3.20 22.20
C ILE A 187 -24.99 -4.19 22.41
N ASN A 188 -25.41 -4.35 23.66
CA ASN A 188 -26.53 -5.19 24.05
C ASN A 188 -27.48 -4.39 24.97
N LYS A 189 -28.80 -4.53 24.76
CA LYS A 189 -29.83 -3.90 25.59
C LYS A 189 -29.77 -2.36 25.62
N GLU A 190 -29.61 -1.74 24.46
CA GLU A 190 -29.74 -0.28 24.30
C GLU A 190 -31.04 0.23 24.91
N LYS A 191 -30.93 1.29 25.73
CA LYS A 191 -32.07 1.90 26.43
C LYS A 191 -32.37 3.25 25.81
N PHE A 192 -33.61 3.43 25.34
CA PHE A 192 -34.09 4.74 24.95
C PHE A 192 -34.25 5.63 26.18
N ILE A 193 -33.43 6.68 26.27
CA ILE A 193 -33.45 7.65 27.38
C ILE A 193 -34.67 8.60 27.25
N PHE A 194 -35.15 8.85 26.03
CA PHE A 194 -36.29 9.72 25.77
C PHE A 194 -37.35 9.00 24.92
N THR A 195 -38.62 9.24 25.26
CA THR A 195 -39.78 8.74 24.52
C THR A 195 -40.84 9.84 24.40
N GLY A 196 -41.83 9.65 23.53
CA GLY A 196 -43.00 10.52 23.41
C GLY A 196 -42.67 11.99 23.09
N SER A 197 -43.28 12.91 23.84
CA SER A 197 -43.15 14.36 23.62
C SER A 197 -41.72 14.88 23.85
N ALA A 198 -41.01 14.32 24.84
CA ALA A 198 -39.63 14.69 25.15
C ALA A 198 -38.66 14.31 24.02
N LEU A 199 -38.93 13.19 23.33
CA LEU A 199 -38.22 12.81 22.12
C LEU A 199 -38.56 13.75 20.95
N ARG A 200 -39.86 13.96 20.68
CA ARG A 200 -40.33 14.83 19.58
C ARG A 200 -39.81 16.27 19.69
N LYS A 201 -39.76 16.84 20.91
CA LYS A 201 -39.22 18.18 21.15
C LYS A 201 -37.73 18.26 20.80
N ARG A 202 -36.95 17.22 21.11
CA ARG A 202 -35.52 17.15 20.76
C ARG A 202 -35.32 16.93 19.27
N GLN A 203 -36.09 16.03 18.66
CA GLN A 203 -36.08 15.83 17.21
C GLN A 203 -36.34 17.18 16.52
N HIS A 204 -37.46 17.84 16.81
CA HIS A 204 -37.79 19.15 16.25
C HIS A 204 -36.74 20.25 16.53
N ALA A 205 -36.03 20.20 17.66
CA ALA A 205 -34.95 21.16 17.94
C ALA A 205 -33.72 20.96 17.02
N PHE A 206 -33.53 19.74 16.52
CA PHE A 206 -32.44 19.36 15.62
C PHE A 206 -32.89 19.07 14.17
N GLY A 207 -34.17 19.28 13.85
CA GLY A 207 -34.77 19.08 12.52
C GLY A 207 -35.38 17.70 12.33
#